data_AF-A0A7J9VHE0-F1
#
_entry.id   AF-A0A7J9VHE0-F1
#
_cell.length_a   1.000
_cell.length_b   1.000
_cell.length_c   1.000
_cell.angle_alpha   90.00
_cell.angle_beta   90.00
_cell.angle_gamma   90.00
#
_symmetry.space_group_name_H-M   'P 1'
#
loop_
_entity.id
_entity.type
_entity.pdbx_description
1 polymer ?
#
loop_
_entity_poly.entity_id
_entity_poly.type
_entity_poly.pdbx_seq_one_letter_code
_entity_poly.pdbx_strand_id
1 'polypeptide(L)'
;MTDITPDHQPADDVIDIPEQAGTESLVPAELRGSPFAAPGVMVTRAEVADGRLKIPCANGYDHFEFDSYVTRNGELIPVFAWTDRTRVAE
;
A
#
# COMPACT_ATOMS: atom_id res chain seq x y z
N MET A 1 45.78 -30.50 -15.56
CA MET A 1 45.58 -29.42 -16.53
C MET A 1 44.33 -29.74 -17.33
N THR A 2 43.15 -29.52 -16.74
CA THR A 2 41.92 -29.22 -17.50
C THR A 2 41.01 -28.46 -16.55
N ASP A 3 40.67 -27.28 -17.03
CA ASP A 3 39.81 -26.25 -16.49
C ASP A 3 38.35 -26.65 -16.73
N ILE A 4 37.48 -26.54 -15.71
CA ILE A 4 36.03 -26.54 -15.87
C ILE A 4 35.43 -25.59 -14.82
N THR A 5 35.16 -24.39 -15.31
CA THR A 5 34.19 -23.35 -14.91
C THR A 5 33.40 -23.57 -13.62
N PRO A 6 33.34 -22.60 -12.69
CA PRO A 6 32.33 -22.60 -11.64
C PRO A 6 30.96 -22.35 -12.27
N ASP A 7 30.07 -23.33 -12.13
CA ASP A 7 28.66 -23.26 -12.47
C ASP A 7 28.03 -22.05 -11.77
N HIS A 8 27.70 -21.05 -12.57
CA HIS A 8 26.97 -19.86 -12.16
C HIS A 8 25.55 -20.33 -11.82
N GLN A 9 25.27 -20.62 -10.55
CA GLN A 9 23.91 -20.72 -10.07
C GLN A 9 23.20 -19.41 -10.44
N PRO A 10 22.14 -19.43 -11.28
CA PRO A 10 21.29 -18.26 -11.38
C PRO A 10 20.70 -18.03 -9.99
N ALA A 11 20.85 -16.81 -9.50
CA ALA A 11 20.02 -16.30 -8.43
C ALA A 11 18.58 -16.49 -8.90
N ASP A 12 17.89 -17.50 -8.39
CA ASP A 12 16.44 -17.52 -8.44
C ASP A 12 16.01 -16.23 -7.76
N ASP A 13 15.59 -15.28 -8.59
CA ASP A 13 14.85 -14.09 -8.22
C ASP A 13 13.91 -14.47 -7.08
N VAL A 14 14.27 -14.06 -5.87
CA VAL A 14 13.29 -13.87 -4.81
C VAL A 14 12.44 -12.74 -5.33
N ILE A 15 11.43 -13.09 -6.11
CA ILE A 15 10.29 -12.24 -6.38
C ILE A 15 9.81 -11.89 -4.99
N ASP A 16 10.09 -10.66 -4.56
CA ASP A 16 9.44 -10.00 -3.46
C ASP A 16 7.97 -9.84 -3.88
N ILE A 17 7.25 -10.95 -3.81
CA ILE A 17 5.81 -10.95 -3.70
C ILE A 17 5.59 -10.48 -2.27
N PRO A 18 5.09 -9.25 -2.03
CA PRO A 18 4.74 -8.85 -0.68
C PRO A 18 3.69 -9.84 -0.19
N GLU A 19 4.15 -10.72 0.70
CA GLU A 19 3.34 -11.69 1.45
C GLU A 19 2.46 -10.90 2.42
N GLN A 20 1.42 -10.26 1.90
CA GLN A 20 0.33 -9.73 2.72
C GLN A 20 -0.91 -10.58 2.50
N ALA A 21 -0.80 -11.81 2.96
CA ALA A 21 -1.93 -12.68 3.26
C ALA A 21 -1.83 -13.16 4.72
N GLY A 22 -1.46 -12.25 5.63
CA GLY A 22 -1.88 -12.40 7.01
C GLY A 22 -3.40 -12.28 7.08
N THR A 23 -4.04 -12.83 8.11
CA THR A 23 -5.44 -12.53 8.39
C THR A 23 -5.53 -11.09 8.91
N GLU A 24 -5.25 -10.13 8.04
CA GLU A 24 -5.09 -8.74 8.41
C GLU A 24 -6.47 -8.20 8.74
N SER A 25 -6.64 -7.73 9.98
CA SER A 25 -7.89 -7.11 10.42
C SER A 25 -8.11 -5.86 9.57
N LEU A 26 -8.98 -5.96 8.58
CA LEU A 26 -9.40 -4.84 7.77
C LEU A 26 -10.32 -3.94 8.60
N VAL A 27 -10.10 -2.63 8.49
CA VAL A 27 -10.91 -1.57 9.09
C VAL A 27 -11.30 -0.58 7.99
N PRO A 28 -12.50 0.00 8.06
CA PRO A 28 -12.86 1.08 7.14
C PRO A 28 -11.98 2.30 7.42
N ALA A 29 -11.61 3.04 6.38
CA ALA A 29 -10.89 4.31 6.45
C ALA A 29 -11.51 5.33 5.49
N GLU A 30 -11.55 6.60 5.89
CA GLU A 30 -11.97 7.70 5.02
C GLU A 30 -10.74 8.29 4.30
N LEU A 31 -10.91 8.63 3.01
CA LEU A 31 -9.88 9.31 2.23
C LEU A 31 -10.34 10.75 1.95
N ARG A 32 -9.43 11.71 2.11
CA ARG A 32 -9.71 13.13 1.88
C ARG A 32 -8.77 13.72 0.86
N GLY A 33 -9.28 14.62 0.02
CA GLY A 33 -8.47 15.49 -0.83
C GLY A 33 -8.02 14.88 -2.16
N SER A 34 -8.10 13.55 -2.35
CA SER A 34 -7.88 12.98 -3.68
C SER A 34 -9.09 13.28 -4.58
N PRO A 35 -8.88 13.79 -5.80
CA PRO A 35 -9.95 13.99 -6.78
C PRO A 35 -10.51 12.67 -7.34
N PHE A 36 -9.88 11.52 -7.05
CA PHE A 36 -10.23 10.21 -7.60
C PHE A 36 -10.63 9.18 -6.53
N ALA A 37 -10.41 9.47 -5.25
CA ALA A 37 -10.74 8.52 -4.19
C ALA A 37 -12.26 8.41 -3.98
N ALA A 38 -12.75 7.18 -3.93
CA ALA A 38 -14.08 6.89 -3.41
C ALA A 38 -14.14 7.24 -1.91
N PRO A 39 -15.30 7.67 -1.38
CA PRO A 39 -15.48 7.96 0.04
C PRO A 39 -15.49 6.65 0.83
N GLY A 40 -14.31 6.13 1.14
CA GLY A 40 -14.13 4.94 1.97
C GLY A 40 -13.32 3.84 1.29
N VAL A 41 -12.31 3.32 1.99
CA VAL A 41 -11.54 2.13 1.61
C VAL A 41 -11.39 1.21 2.80
N MET A 42 -11.17 -0.08 2.55
CA MET A 42 -10.77 -1.01 3.59
C MET A 42 -9.25 -1.06 3.64
N VAL A 43 -8.68 -0.83 4.81
CA VAL A 43 -7.24 -0.87 5.06
C VAL A 43 -6.96 -1.80 6.21
N THR A 44 -5.77 -2.34 6.25
CA THR A 44 -5.29 -3.15 7.35
C THR A 44 -4.96 -2.26 8.55
N ARG A 45 -5.07 -2.80 9.76
CA ARG A 45 -4.58 -2.09 10.95
C ARG A 45 -3.07 -1.80 10.89
N ALA A 46 -2.30 -2.59 10.16
CA ALA A 46 -0.87 -2.36 9.96
C ALA A 46 -0.63 -1.09 9.15
N GLU A 47 -1.36 -0.89 8.05
CA GLU A 47 -1.31 0.34 7.27
C GLU A 47 -1.74 1.58 8.06
N VAL A 48 -2.73 1.43 8.96
CA VAL A 48 -3.10 2.51 9.89
C VAL A 48 -2.00 2.84 10.88
N ALA A 49 -1.30 1.82 11.38
CA ALA A 49 -0.16 2.02 12.28
C ALA A 49 1.06 2.62 11.57
N ASP A 50 1.30 2.25 10.31
CA ASP A 50 2.34 2.82 9.46
C ASP A 50 2.04 4.29 9.11
N GLY A 51 0.75 4.64 9.02
CA GLY A 51 0.29 6.00 8.78
C GLY A 51 0.43 6.44 7.32
N ARG A 52 0.70 5.50 6.41
CA ARG A 52 0.84 5.74 4.98
C ARG A 52 0.00 4.75 4.19
N LEU A 53 -0.70 5.25 3.18
CA LEU A 53 -1.45 4.44 2.24
C LEU A 53 -1.01 4.73 0.81
N LYS A 54 -0.86 3.66 0.04
CA LYS A 54 -0.58 3.71 -1.38
C LYS A 54 -1.70 2.99 -2.13
N ILE A 55 -2.55 3.75 -2.80
CA ILE A 55 -3.73 3.21 -3.47
C ILE A 55 -3.52 3.24 -4.98
N PRO A 56 -3.60 2.10 -5.67
CA PRO A 56 -3.57 2.05 -7.13
C PRO A 56 -4.74 2.84 -7.73
N CYS A 57 -4.44 3.77 -8.64
CA CYS A 57 -5.45 4.59 -9.30
C CYS A 57 -5.07 4.83 -10.77
N ALA A 58 -5.81 4.22 -11.70
CA ALA A 58 -5.56 4.28 -13.15
C ALA A 58 -4.08 3.98 -13.49
N ASN A 59 -3.38 4.90 -14.16
CA ASN A 59 -1.97 4.78 -14.56
C ASN A 59 -0.98 5.21 -13.46
N GLY A 60 -1.28 4.94 -12.19
CA GLY A 60 -0.45 5.42 -11.10
C GLY A 60 -0.88 4.99 -9.72
N TYR A 61 -0.28 5.63 -8.74
CA TYR A 61 -0.59 5.46 -7.32
C TYR A 61 -0.87 6.83 -6.71
N ASP A 62 -1.97 6.91 -5.97
CA ASP A 62 -2.23 8.02 -5.08
C ASP A 62 -1.64 7.69 -3.71
N HIS A 63 -0.90 8.63 -3.14
CA HIS A 63 -0.33 8.54 -1.80
C HIS A 63 -1.20 9.31 -0.82
N PHE A 64 -1.39 8.73 0.35
CA PHE A 64 -2.10 9.35 1.45
C PHE A 64 -1.32 9.17 2.75
N GLU A 65 -1.38 10.17 3.60
CA GLU A 65 -0.82 10.12 4.96
C GLU A 65 -1.94 10.21 5.99
N PHE A 66 -1.75 9.53 7.12
CA PHE A 66 -2.69 9.57 8.23
C PHE A 66 -2.79 11.01 8.74
N ASP A 67 -4.02 11.51 8.81
CA ASP A 67 -4.33 12.87 9.24
C ASP A 67 -4.96 12.86 10.64
N SER A 68 -6.03 12.09 10.80
CA SER A 68 -6.84 12.12 12.02
C SER A 68 -7.75 10.90 12.14
N TYR A 69 -8.43 10.77 13.28
CA TYR A 69 -9.58 9.88 13.43
C TYR A 69 -10.87 10.69 13.43
N VAL A 70 -11.92 10.14 12.84
CA VAL A 70 -13.29 10.65 12.96
C VAL A 70 -14.18 9.60 13.59
N THR A 71 -15.08 10.03 14.47
CA THR A 71 -16.08 9.12 15.05
C THR A 71 -17.29 9.04 14.13
N ARG A 72 -17.63 7.84 13.66
CA ARG A 72 -18.83 7.54 12.88
C ARG A 72 -19.57 6.39 13.55
N ASN A 73 -20.85 6.59 13.86
CA ASN A 73 -21.69 5.58 14.52
C ASN A 73 -21.05 4.97 15.81
N GLY A 74 -20.24 5.76 16.53
CA GLY A 74 -19.53 5.31 17.73
C GLY A 74 -18.20 4.58 17.48
N GLU A 75 -17.79 4.39 16.22
CA GLU A 75 -16.52 3.79 15.83
C GLU A 75 -15.52 4.87 15.40
N LEU A 76 -14.24 4.68 15.77
CA LEU A 76 -13.14 5.54 15.32
C LEU A 76 -12.67 5.05 13.94
N ILE A 77 -12.90 5.88 12.93
CA ILE A 77 -12.49 5.63 11.56
C ILE A 77 -11.25 6.49 11.26
N PRO A 78 -10.11 5.88 10.88
CA PRO A 78 -8.94 6.63 10.45
C PRO A 78 -9.22 7.39 9.16
N VAL A 79 -8.72 8.61 9.10
CA VAL A 79 -8.79 9.49 7.93
C VAL A 79 -7.39 9.70 7.38
N PHE A 80 -7.25 9.49 6.08
CA PHE A 80 -6.00 9.75 5.38
C PHE A 80 -6.17 10.90 4.38
N ALA A 81 -5.26 11.85 4.42
CA ALA A 81 -5.22 12.98 3.52
C ALA A 81 -4.32 12.66 2.32
N TRP A 82 -4.83 12.93 1.12
CA TRP A 82 -4.06 12.79 -0.12
C TRP A 82 -2.88 13.76 -0.12
N THR A 83 -1.70 13.25 -0.42
CA THR A 83 -0.46 14.04 -0.47
C THR A 83 -0.05 14.31 -1.92
N ASP A 84 0.11 13.25 -2.68
CA ASP A 84 0.67 13.30 -4.02
C ASP A 84 0.26 12.08 -4.85
N ARG A 85 0.67 12.09 -6.12
CA ARG A 85 0.40 11.01 -7.06
C ARG A 85 1.66 10.70 -7.84
N THR A 86 2.05 9.42 -7.83
CA THR A 86 3.05 8.89 -8.75
C THR A 86 2.37 8.42 -10.03
N ARG A 87 2.66 9.06 -11.16
CA ARG A 87 2.22 8.58 -12.49
C ARG A 87 3.24 7.56 -13.00
N VAL A 88 2.75 6.39 -13.40
CA VAL A 88 3.54 5.45 -14.20
C VAL A 88 3.48 5.98 -15.63
N ALA A 89 4.62 6.41 -16.16
CA ALA A 89 4.73 6.82 -17.55
C ALA A 89 4.62 5.57 -18.45
N GLU A 90 3.75 5.65 -19.45
CA GLU A 90 3.66 4.66 -20.55
C GLU A 90 4.78 4.87 -21.58
#